data_AF-A0A7D9K7W3-F1
#
_entry.id   AF-A0A7D9K7W3-F1
#
_cell.length_a   1.000
_cell.length_b   1.000
_cell.length_c   1.000
_cell.angle_alpha   90.00
_cell.angle_beta   90.00
_cell.angle_gamma   90.00
#
_symmetry.space_group_name_H-M   'P 1'
#
loop_
_entity.id
_entity.type
_entity.pdbx_description
1 polymer ?
#
loop_
_entity_poly.entity_id
_entity_poly.type
_entity_poly.pdbx_seq_one_letter_code
_entity_poly.pdbx_strand_id
1 'polypeptide(L)' 'LSGDIHFDDDEIWTINGEQDTTDYTWTALHEIGHALGLRHSREQDAIMWPWFTGYKADTRLTQDDINGIQAIY' A
#
# COMPACT_ATOMS: atom_id res chain seq x y z
N LEU A 1 8.61 -9.66 -13.46
CA LEU A 1 8.34 -8.47 -12.63
C LEU A 1 9.46 -7.49 -12.92
N SER A 2 9.17 -6.41 -13.65
CA SER A 2 10.16 -5.36 -13.95
C SER A 2 10.19 -4.26 -12.88
N GLY A 3 9.42 -4.39 -11.80
CA GLY A 3 9.31 -3.37 -10.75
C GLY A 3 8.45 -2.16 -11.14
N ASP A 4 7.82 -2.19 -12.32
CA ASP A 4 6.92 -1.13 -12.79
C ASP A 4 5.66 -1.06 -11.93
N ILE A 5 5.21 0.16 -11.65
CA ILE A 5 3.99 0.46 -10.89
C ILE A 5 3.10 1.32 -11.76
N HIS A 6 1.85 0.89 -11.94
CA HIS A 6 0.83 1.61 -12.69
C HIS A 6 -0.35 1.92 -11.76
N PHE A 7 -0.90 3.11 -11.88
CA PHE A 7 -2.11 3.54 -11.17
C PHE A 7 -3.24 3.71 -12.18
N ASP A 8 -4.45 3.32 -11.80
CA ASP A 8 -5.64 3.52 -12.63
C ASP A 8 -6.04 5.00 -12.63
N ASP A 9 -6.17 5.60 -13.81
CA ASP A 9 -6.52 7.03 -13.97
C ASP A 9 -8.03 7.27 -13.85
N ASP A 10 -8.85 6.20 -13.78
CA ASP A 10 -10.28 6.30 -13.49
C ASP A 10 -10.56 6.57 -11.99
N GLU A 11 -9.55 6.42 -11.12
CA GLU A 11 -9.66 6.66 -9.68
C GLU A 11 -9.47 8.15 -9.31
N ILE A 12 -10.21 8.62 -8.30
CA ILE A 12 -10.01 9.96 -7.73
C ILE A 12 -8.91 9.90 -6.67
N TRP A 13 -7.68 10.25 -7.05
CA TRP A 13 -6.52 10.22 -6.16
C TRP A 13 -6.43 11.44 -5.25
N THR A 14 -6.33 11.23 -3.93
CA THR A 14 -6.01 12.29 -2.97
C THR A 14 -4.98 11.84 -1.93
N ILE A 15 -4.46 12.81 -1.18
CA ILE A 15 -3.52 12.57 -0.06
C ILE A 15 -4.07 13.09 1.28
N ASN A 16 -5.30 13.61 1.29
CA ASN A 16 -5.85 14.38 2.43
C ASN A 16 -7.11 13.75 3.06
N GLY A 17 -7.52 12.56 2.62
CA GLY A 17 -8.66 11.85 3.20
C GLY A 17 -10.02 12.47 2.86
N GLU A 18 -10.17 12.97 1.64
CA GLU A 18 -11.46 13.43 1.13
C GLU A 18 -12.43 12.24 0.99
N GLN A 19 -13.72 12.49 1.24
CA GLN A 19 -14.74 11.45 1.08
C GLN A 19 -14.82 11.00 -0.38
N ASP A 20 -15.11 9.71 -0.59
CA ASP A 20 -15.24 9.10 -1.92
C ASP A 20 -13.97 9.24 -2.79
N THR A 21 -12.80 9.24 -2.17
CA THR A 21 -11.49 9.27 -2.86
C THR A 21 -10.57 8.15 -2.42
N THR A 22 -9.57 7.86 -3.25
CA THR A 22 -8.56 6.83 -3.03
C THR A 22 -7.26 7.46 -2.50
N ASP A 23 -6.71 6.89 -1.43
CA ASP A 23 -5.48 7.39 -0.82
C ASP A 23 -4.27 6.97 -1.66
N TYR A 24 -3.70 7.96 -2.36
CA TYR A 24 -2.52 7.76 -3.19
C TYR A 24 -1.30 7.33 -2.38
N THR A 25 -1.13 7.85 -1.17
CA THR A 25 0.05 7.55 -0.35
C THR A 25 0.04 6.10 0.10
N TRP A 26 -1.10 5.63 0.60
CA TRP A 26 -1.24 4.23 1.03
C TRP A 26 -1.08 3.27 -0.17
N THR A 27 -1.75 3.56 -1.29
CA THR A 27 -1.73 2.70 -2.48
C THR A 27 -0.34 2.63 -3.09
N ALA A 28 0.35 3.78 -3.22
CA ALA A 28 1.72 3.80 -3.73
C ALA A 28 2.67 3.00 -2.84
N LEU A 29 2.51 3.08 -1.51
CA LEU A 29 3.33 2.29 -0.58
C LEU A 29 3.08 0.79 -0.72
N HIS A 30 1.82 0.37 -0.94
CA HIS A 30 1.44 -1.01 -1.22
C HIS A 30 2.10 -1.53 -2.51
N GLU A 31 1.97 -0.79 -3.61
CA GLU A 31 2.54 -1.19 -4.90
C GLU A 31 4.07 -1.17 -4.90
N ILE A 32 4.70 -0.25 -4.17
CA ILE A 32 6.15 -0.28 -3.94
C ILE A 32 6.54 -1.56 -3.21
N GLY A 33 5.76 -2.01 -2.23
CA GLY A 33 5.98 -3.30 -1.58
C GLY A 33 5.99 -4.46 -2.59
N HIS A 34 5.02 -4.50 -3.51
CA HIS A 34 5.02 -5.48 -4.61
C HIS A 34 6.23 -5.36 -5.54
N ALA A 35 6.60 -4.14 -5.93
CA ALA A 35 7.77 -3.88 -6.77
C ALA A 35 9.07 -4.36 -6.11
N LEU A 36 9.15 -4.29 -4.78
CA LEU A 36 10.29 -4.78 -3.97
C LEU A 36 10.25 -6.29 -3.69
N GLY A 37 9.15 -6.97 -4.00
CA GLY A 37 9.00 -8.43 -3.88
C GLY A 37 8.10 -8.92 -2.75
N LEU A 38 7.44 -8.03 -2.01
CA LEU A 38 6.47 -8.41 -0.99
C LEU A 38 5.19 -8.96 -1.63
N ARG A 39 4.56 -9.92 -0.95
CA ARG A 39 3.23 -10.44 -1.27
C ARG A 39 2.21 -9.86 -0.31
N HIS A 40 0.93 -10.05 -0.62
CA HIS A 40 -0.14 -9.64 0.27
C HIS A 40 0.00 -10.24 1.67
N SER A 41 -0.25 -9.41 2.68
CA SER A 41 -0.38 -9.80 4.08
C SER A 41 -1.78 -10.34 4.38
N ARG A 42 -1.90 -11.08 5.48
CA ARG A 42 -3.18 -11.47 6.09
C ARG A 42 -3.57 -10.55 7.25
N GLU A 43 -2.71 -9.63 7.65
CA GLU A 43 -2.98 -8.66 8.71
C GLU A 43 -3.68 -7.43 8.12
N GLN A 44 -4.87 -7.12 8.61
CA GLN A 44 -5.71 -6.04 8.07
C GLN A 44 -5.09 -4.65 8.20
N ASP A 45 -4.18 -4.47 9.15
CA ASP A 45 -3.52 -3.19 9.38
C ASP A 45 -2.20 -3.06 8.62
N ALA A 46 -1.69 -4.15 8.01
CA ALA A 46 -0.48 -4.11 7.20
C ALA A 46 -0.70 -3.29 5.93
N ILE A 47 0.35 -2.62 5.47
CA ILE A 47 0.34 -1.97 4.16
C ILE A 47 0.06 -3.00 3.09
N MET A 48 0.65 -4.20 3.18
CA MET A 48 0.44 -5.24 2.18
C MET A 48 -0.93 -5.94 2.27
N TRP A 49 -1.89 -5.46 3.05
CA TRP A 49 -3.26 -5.98 3.04
C TRP A 49 -3.92 -5.76 1.66
N PRO A 50 -4.55 -6.77 1.03
CA PRO A 50 -5.01 -6.71 -0.36
C PRO A 50 -6.19 -5.78 -0.65
N TRP A 51 -6.80 -5.16 0.38
CA TRP A 51 -7.99 -4.34 0.20
C TRP A 51 -7.77 -2.96 0.79
N PHE A 52 -7.99 -1.92 0.00
CA PHE A 52 -8.03 -0.56 0.52
C PHE A 52 -9.19 -0.41 1.51
N THR A 53 -8.88 0.01 2.74
CA THR A 53 -9.87 0.15 3.83
C THR A 53 -10.25 1.60 4.12
N GLY A 54 -9.93 2.53 3.21
CA GLY A 54 -10.11 3.97 3.40
C GLY A 54 -8.87 4.68 3.94
N TYR A 55 -8.94 6.01 3.97
CA TYR A 55 -7.85 6.89 4.37
C TYR A 55 -7.40 6.67 5.82
N LYS A 56 -6.08 6.56 6.03
CA LYS A 56 -5.44 6.52 7.35
C LYS A 56 -4.42 7.65 7.45
N ALA A 57 -4.77 8.71 8.22
CA ALA A 57 -3.96 9.93 8.34
C ALA A 57 -2.52 9.71 8.84
N ASP A 58 -2.28 8.64 9.58
CA ASP A 58 -0.96 8.25 10.08
C ASP A 58 -0.61 6.86 9.54
N THR A 59 -0.53 6.76 8.21
CA THR A 59 -0.14 5.52 7.53
C THR A 59 1.28 5.14 7.95
N ARG A 60 1.44 3.95 8.53
CA ARG A 60 2.72 3.42 9.04
C ARG A 60 2.88 1.96 8.64
N LEU A 61 4.13 1.55 8.46
CA LEU A 61 4.48 0.14 8.31
C LEU A 61 4.15 -0.61 9.60
N THR A 62 3.52 -1.77 9.48
CA THR A 62 3.37 -2.70 10.59
C THR A 62 4.63 -3.53 10.77
N GLN A 63 4.69 -4.29 11.86
CA GLN A 63 5.80 -5.22 12.07
C GLN A 63 5.81 -6.34 11.02
N ASP A 64 4.66 -6.73 10.46
CA ASP A 64 4.58 -7.70 9.36
C ASP A 64 5.21 -7.14 8.08
N ASP A 65 4.92 -5.88 7.72
CA ASP A 65 5.55 -5.22 6.57
C ASP A 65 7.08 -5.15 6.74
N ILE A 66 7.55 -4.78 7.94
CA ILE A 66 8.98 -4.67 8.27
C ILE A 66 9.66 -6.04 8.22
N ASN A 67 9.08 -7.05 8.85
CA ASN A 67 9.62 -8.41 8.85
C ASN A 67 9.66 -8.98 7.43
N GLY A 68 8.62 -8.72 6.64
CA GLY A 68 8.51 -9.19 5.26
C GLY A 68 9.65 -8.66 4.40
N ILE A 69 9.94 -7.36 4.46
CA ILE A 69 11.01 -6.78 3.62
C ILE A 69 12.40 -7.20 4.09
N GLN A 70 12.61 -7.28 5.42
CA GLN A 70 13.87 -7.77 6.03
C GLN A 70 14.13 -9.26 5.78
N ALA A 71 13.11 -10.04 5.43
CA ALA A 71 13.29 -11.44 5.04
C ALA A 71 13.80 -11.58 3.59
N ILE A 72 13.62 -10.54 2.75
CA ILE A 72 14.07 -10.52 1.35
C ILE A 72 15.48 -9.91 1.23
N TYR A 73 15.82 -8.91 2.05
CA TYR A 73 17.07 -8.14 2.00
C TYR A 73 17.71 -7.98 3.37
#